data_AF-A0ABD0VR61-F1
#
_entry.id   AF-A0ABD0VR61-F1
#
_cell.length_a   1.000
_cell.length_b   1.000
_cell.length_c   1.000
_cell.angle_alpha   90.00
_cell.angle_beta   90.00
_cell.angle_gamma   90.00
#
_symmetry.space_group_name_H-M   'P 1'
#
loop_
_entity.id
_entity.type
_entity.pdbx_description
1 polymer ?
#
loop_
_entity_poly.entity_id
_entity_poly.type
_entity_poly.pdbx_seq_one_letter_code
_entity_poly.pdbx_strand_id
1 'polypeptide(L)'
;MKAITARNNNIVIVHSLSRIKIPREGAAIAYVAELLSVPAIFIKAVTDIIDGEKPTAEEFLQNLVAVTANLDQAVTQAIYFINGRCLSDL
;
A
#
# COMPACT_ATOMS: atom_id res chain seq x y z
N MET A 1 11.50 3.51 -6.51
CA MET A 1 10.24 2.79 -6.79
C MET A 1 10.47 1.34 -6.38
N LYS A 2 9.69 0.81 -5.42
CA LYS A 2 9.94 -0.50 -4.80
C LYS A 2 8.88 -1.53 -5.21
N ALA A 3 9.29 -2.79 -5.07
CA ALA A 3 8.68 -4.03 -5.54
C ALA A 3 7.15 -4.00 -5.68
N ILE A 4 6.71 -4.32 -6.90
CA ILE A 4 5.35 -4.71 -7.23
C ILE A 4 5.26 -6.20 -6.93
N THR A 5 4.44 -6.60 -5.97
CA THR A 5 4.12 -8.02 -5.76
C THR A 5 2.69 -8.25 -6.24
N ALA A 6 2.54 -8.90 -7.39
CA ALA A 6 1.26 -9.43 -7.86
C ALA A 6 1.08 -10.82 -7.22
N ARG A 7 -0.01 -11.02 -6.46
CA ARG A 7 -0.35 -12.37 -5.94
C ARG A 7 -1.23 -13.15 -6.91
N ASN A 8 -2.00 -12.45 -7.76
CA ASN A 8 -2.85 -12.92 -8.87
C ASN A 8 -3.11 -11.71 -9.79
N ASN A 9 -3.60 -11.89 -11.02
CA ASN A 9 -3.91 -10.81 -12.00
C ASN A 9 -4.87 -9.71 -11.48
N ASN A 10 -5.45 -9.88 -10.29
CA ASN A 10 -6.46 -8.98 -9.71
C ASN A 10 -5.97 -8.22 -8.46
N ILE A 11 -4.78 -8.51 -7.91
CA ILE A 11 -4.29 -7.83 -6.70
C ILE A 11 -2.85 -7.37 -6.90
N VAL A 12 -2.69 -6.05 -6.96
CA VAL A 12 -1.38 -5.38 -7.06
C VAL A 12 -1.06 -4.71 -5.75
N ILE A 13 0.05 -5.08 -5.12
CA ILE A 13 0.52 -4.42 -3.89
C ILE A 13 1.75 -3.60 -4.25
N VAL A 14 1.66 -2.27 -4.06
CA VAL A 14 2.79 -1.36 -4.23
C VAL A 14 3.30 -0.97 -2.85
N HIS A 15 4.54 -1.32 -2.55
CA HIS A 15 5.07 -1.11 -1.21
C HIS A 15 6.54 -0.68 -1.19
N SER A 16 6.91 -0.01 -0.09
CA SER A 16 8.25 0.54 0.11
C SER A 16 9.18 -0.35 0.94
N LEU A 17 8.91 -1.60 1.33
CA LEU A 17 9.94 -2.50 1.91
C LEU A 17 9.57 -3.98 1.76
N SER A 18 10.57 -4.88 1.78
CA SER A 18 10.50 -6.28 1.33
C SER A 18 9.76 -7.28 2.23
N ARG A 19 9.22 -6.86 3.39
CA ARG A 19 8.38 -7.70 4.26
C ARG A 19 7.37 -6.83 5.00
N ILE A 20 6.15 -6.75 4.50
CA ILE A 20 5.06 -6.00 5.16
C ILE A 20 3.77 -6.82 5.16
N LYS A 21 3.16 -6.93 6.35
CA LYS A 21 1.84 -7.52 6.58
C LYS A 21 0.75 -6.58 6.05
N ILE A 22 -0.19 -7.12 5.29
CA ILE A 22 -1.41 -6.40 4.92
C ILE A 22 -2.11 -5.98 6.22
N PRO A 23 -2.46 -4.68 6.40
CA PRO A 23 -3.17 -4.24 7.59
C PRO A 23 -4.53 -4.94 7.68
N ARG A 24 -5.14 -5.00 8.87
CA ARG A 24 -6.36 -5.79 9.12
C ARG A 24 -7.46 -5.46 8.12
N GLU A 25 -7.62 -4.18 7.80
CA GLU A 25 -8.59 -3.64 6.86
C GLU A 25 -8.27 -4.06 5.43
N GLY A 26 -6.99 -4.10 5.06
CA GLY A 26 -6.55 -4.47 3.70
C GLY A 26 -6.91 -5.91 3.34
N ALA A 27 -6.89 -6.83 4.31
CA ALA A 27 -7.28 -8.22 4.08
C ALA A 27 -8.79 -8.36 3.80
N ALA A 28 -9.63 -7.61 4.53
CA ALA A 28 -11.07 -7.58 4.30
C ALA A 28 -11.42 -6.95 2.93
N ILE A 29 -10.74 -5.86 2.56
CA ILE A 29 -10.92 -5.23 1.24
C ILE A 29 -10.51 -6.19 0.12
N ALA A 30 -9.36 -6.87 0.27
CA ALA A 30 -8.89 -7.84 -0.72
C ALA A 30 -9.88 -9.00 -0.90
N TYR A 31 -10.45 -9.49 0.20
CA TYR A 31 -11.46 -10.55 0.18
C TYR A 31 -12.72 -10.13 -0.59
N VAL A 32 -13.24 -8.92 -0.32
CA VAL A 32 -14.43 -8.42 -1.04
C VAL A 32 -14.12 -8.16 -2.52
N ALA A 33 -12.93 -7.62 -2.83
CA ALA A 33 -12.50 -7.41 -4.21
C ALA A 33 -12.39 -8.73 -5.00
N GLU A 34 -11.86 -9.78 -4.35
CA GLU A 34 -11.82 -11.13 -4.91
C GLU A 34 -13.23 -11.71 -5.13
N LEU A 35 -14.13 -11.60 -4.15
CA LEU A 35 -15.53 -12.03 -4.29
C LEU A 35 -16.25 -11.36 -5.47
N LEU A 36 -15.96 -10.08 -5.72
CA LEU A 36 -16.57 -9.31 -6.80
C LEU A 36 -15.78 -9.39 -8.11
N SER A 37 -14.65 -10.09 -8.15
CA SER A 37 -13.75 -10.14 -9.30
C SER A 37 -13.32 -8.75 -9.81
N VAL A 38 -13.13 -7.81 -8.89
CA VAL A 38 -12.67 -6.44 -9.18
C VAL A 38 -11.19 -6.32 -8.82
N PRO A 39 -10.33 -5.78 -9.71
CA PRO A 39 -8.94 -5.54 -9.38
C PRO A 39 -8.77 -4.57 -8.20
N ALA A 40 -7.89 -4.89 -7.26
CA ALA A 40 -7.58 -4.05 -6.10
C ALA A 40 -6.09 -3.72 -6.04
N ILE A 41 -5.79 -2.44 -5.82
CA ILE A 41 -4.42 -1.95 -5.60
C ILE A 41 -4.30 -1.45 -4.16
N PHE A 42 -3.26 -1.89 -3.46
CA PHE A 42 -2.98 -1.46 -2.09
C PHE A 42 -1.70 -0.63 -2.04
N ILE A 43 -1.83 0.60 -1.54
CA ILE A 43 -0.71 1.49 -1.22
C ILE A 43 -0.77 1.73 0.29
N LYS A 44 0.28 1.30 0.99
CA LYS A 44 0.43 1.50 2.44
C LYS A 44 1.70 2.28 2.71
N ALA A 45 1.61 3.27 3.59
CA ALA A 45 2.76 3.94 4.16
C ALA A 45 3.10 3.35 5.54
N VAL A 46 4.40 3.27 5.86
CA VAL A 46 4.89 2.76 7.15
C VAL A 46 4.99 3.94 8.10
N THR A 47 4.23 3.90 9.18
CA THR A 47 4.15 4.94 10.22
C THR A 47 5.02 4.65 11.43
N ASP A 48 5.29 3.36 11.67
CA ASP A 48 5.96 2.84 12.84
C ASP A 48 6.67 1.52 12.49
N ILE A 49 7.74 1.22 13.21
CA ILE A 49 8.54 0.01 13.08
C ILE A 49 8.27 -0.86 14.30
N ILE A 50 7.47 -1.91 14.11
CA ILE A 50 6.98 -2.77 15.20
C ILE A 50 8.12 -3.50 15.94
N ASP A 51 9.20 -3.82 15.23
CA ASP A 51 10.41 -4.44 15.76
C ASP A 51 11.51 -3.41 16.13
N GLY A 52 11.15 -2.12 16.15
CA GLY A 52 12.03 -1.03 16.53
C GLY A 52 12.13 -0.82 18.04
N GLU A 53 13.05 0.05 18.44
CA GLU A 53 13.28 0.39 19.86
C GLU A 53 12.27 1.42 20.40
N LYS A 54 11.60 2.17 19.52
CA LYS A 54 10.65 3.20 19.89
C LYS A 54 9.27 2.60 20.17
N PRO A 55 8.55 3.09 21.19
CA PRO A 55 7.17 2.68 21.37
C PRO A 55 6.28 3.16 20.21
N THR A 56 5.39 2.26 19.77
CA THR A 56 4.69 2.34 18.48
C THR A 56 3.79 3.57 18.38
N ALA A 57 3.12 3.96 19.47
CA ALA A 57 2.18 5.08 19.45
C ALA A 57 2.89 6.41 19.25
N GLU A 58 4.03 6.60 19.90
CA GLU A 58 4.86 7.80 19.80
C GLU A 58 5.48 7.91 18.41
N GLU A 59 6.04 6.82 17.90
CA GLU A 59 6.62 6.80 16.55
C GLU A 59 5.55 7.06 15.48
N PHE A 60 4.36 6.44 15.60
CA PHE A 60 3.22 6.70 14.73
C PHE A 60 2.88 8.20 14.70
N LEU A 61 2.68 8.83 15.86
CA LEU A 61 2.29 10.24 15.94
C LEU A 61 3.38 11.18 15.42
N GLN A 62 4.65 10.89 15.72
CA GLN A 62 5.79 11.67 15.24
C GLN A 62 5.90 11.61 13.71
N ASN A 63 5.68 10.45 13.12
CA ASN A 63 5.86 10.23 11.69
C ASN A 63 4.61 10.58 10.87
N LEU A 64 3.42 10.64 11.49
CA LEU A 64 2.13 10.73 10.80
C LEU A 64 2.10 11.83 9.74
N VAL A 65 2.50 13.05 10.08
CA VAL A 65 2.48 14.20 9.15
C VAL A 65 3.36 13.95 7.93
N ALA A 66 4.61 13.55 8.13
CA ALA A 66 5.55 13.31 7.04
C ALA A 66 5.16 12.10 6.19
N VAL A 67 4.69 11.03 6.83
CA VAL A 67 4.29 9.79 6.16
C VAL A 67 3.01 9.99 5.36
N THR A 68 2.04 10.78 5.84
CA THR A 68 0.84 11.13 5.06
C THR A 68 1.17 11.97 3.84
N ALA A 69 2.09 12.94 3.94
CA ALA A 69 2.55 13.71 2.77
C ALA A 69 3.24 12.82 1.72
N ASN A 70 4.07 11.88 2.17
CA ASN A 70 4.70 10.90 1.28
C ASN A 70 3.67 9.95 0.64
N LEU A 71 2.63 9.56 1.38
CA LEU A 71 1.54 8.73 0.86
C LEU A 71 0.75 9.47 -0.21
N ASP A 72 0.42 10.74 0.03
CA ASP A 72 -0.27 11.59 -0.95
C ASP A 72 0.51 11.71 -2.26
N GLN A 73 1.80 11.98 -2.18
CA GLN A 73 2.68 12.01 -3.35
C GLN A 73 2.73 10.66 -4.07
N ALA A 74 2.84 9.55 -3.34
CA ALA A 74 2.90 8.22 -3.92
C ALA A 74 1.58 7.83 -4.63
N VAL A 75 0.43 8.14 -4.02
CA VAL A 75 -0.89 7.93 -4.61
C VAL A 75 -1.06 8.77 -5.88
N THR A 76 -0.65 10.03 -5.84
CA THR A 76 -0.67 10.92 -7.01
C THR A 76 0.14 10.33 -8.16
N GLN A 77 1.36 9.84 -7.89
CA GLN A 77 2.20 9.20 -8.89
C GLN A 77 1.58 7.90 -9.42
N ALA A 78 0.95 7.09 -8.57
CA ALA A 78 0.26 5.88 -8.98
C ALA A 78 -0.92 6.18 -9.91
N ILE A 79 -1.73 7.21 -9.60
CA ILE A 79 -2.84 7.64 -10.46
C ILE A 79 -2.32 8.10 -11.82
N TYR A 80 -1.27 8.95 -11.85
CA TYR A 80 -0.66 9.38 -13.11
C TYR A 80 -0.08 8.21 -13.91
N PHE A 81 0.48 7.21 -13.24
CA PHE A 81 0.99 6.01 -13.89
C PHE A 81 -0.13 5.18 -14.51
N ILE A 82 -1.24 4.97 -13.79
CA ILE A 82 -2.39 4.16 -14.24
C ILE A 82 -3.19 4.86 -15.35
N ASN A 83 -3.22 6.19 -15.36
CA ASN A 83 -4.02 6.96 -16.31
C ASN A 83 -3.70 6.57 -17.77
N GLY A 84 -4.72 6.09 -18.48
CA GLY A 84 -4.61 5.66 -19.89
C GLY A 84 -4.00 4.27 -20.12
N ARG A 85 -3.72 3.49 -19.06
CA ARG A 85 -3.20 2.12 -19.15
C ARG A 85 -4.29 1.07 -18.95
N CYS A 86 -4.15 -0.08 -19.61
CA CYS A 86 -4.93 -1.27 -19.29
C CYS A 86 -4.32 -1.99 -18.08
N LEU A 87 -5.11 -2.83 -17.41
CA LEU A 87 -4.62 -3.67 -16.31
C LEU A 87 -3.46 -4.58 -16.74
N SER A 88 -3.44 -5.01 -18.01
CA SER A 88 -2.35 -5.78 -18.61
C SER A 88 -1.01 -5.04 -18.66
N ASP A 89 -1.03 -3.72 -18.54
CA ASP A 89 0.12 -2.84 -18.67
C ASP A 89 0.65 -2.35 -17.30
N LEU A 90 0.04 -2.84 -16.21
CA LEU A 90 0.37 -2.57 -14.80
C LEU A 90 1.20 -3.71 -14.20
#